data_AF-A0A2K3V0S6-F1
#
_entry.id   AF-A0A2K3V0S6-F1
#
_cell.length_a   1.000
_cell.length_b   1.000
_cell.length_c   1.000
_cell.angle_alpha   90.00
_cell.angle_beta   90.00
_cell.angle_gamma   90.00
#
_symmetry.space_group_name_H-M   'P 1'
#
loop_
_entity.id
_entity.type
_entity.pdbx_description
1 polymer ?
#
loop_
_entity_poly.entity_id
_entity_poly.type
_entity_poly.pdbx_seq_one_letter_code
_entity_poly.pdbx_strand_id
1 'polypeptide(L)'
;MTIKRIYSKTTGELKSIDSVFQLVQPNLSFATAAGSVGARLVSADVTILDESGNRYGDVSGQYTQSIGARLLQGFACADEKGVPNASADPESCVFAQRIQYSRQQIFPGANNASAVQLLTPRIGEVATGDCIAGPCPANLSMNVTFHLVDDLQRNQTIQVKRAPIPVYRISDTRSEE
;
A
#
# COMPACT_ATOMS: atom_id res chain seq x y z
N MET A 1 -2.86 17.40 1.26
CA MET A 1 -4.19 17.89 0.85
C MET A 1 -4.27 19.40 1.03
N THR A 2 -4.84 20.12 0.05
CA THR A 2 -5.14 21.56 0.13
C THR A 2 -6.64 21.76 0.07
N ILE A 3 -7.18 22.61 0.95
CA ILE A 3 -8.59 23.00 1.00
C ILE A 3 -8.66 24.51 0.74
N LYS A 4 -9.53 24.95 -0.17
CA LYS A 4 -9.82 26.35 -0.45
C LYS A 4 -11.32 26.58 -0.33
N ARG A 5 -11.70 27.40 0.63
CA ARG A 5 -13.10 27.76 0.91
C ARG A 5 -13.44 29.08 0.23
N ILE A 6 -14.42 29.05 -0.67
CA ILE A 6 -14.83 30.21 -1.47
C ILE A 6 -16.11 30.78 -0.87
N TYR A 7 -16.07 32.04 -0.46
CA TYR A 7 -17.21 32.76 0.11
C TYR A 7 -17.71 33.83 -0.85
N SER A 8 -19.02 34.07 -0.83
CA SER A 8 -19.64 35.19 -1.54
C SER A 8 -19.18 36.51 -0.94
N LYS A 9 -18.66 37.44 -1.75
CA LYS A 9 -18.34 38.80 -1.29
C LYS A 9 -19.56 39.56 -0.79
N THR A 10 -20.74 39.23 -1.31
CA THR A 10 -21.97 39.99 -1.07
C THR A 10 -22.71 39.51 0.17
N THR A 11 -22.81 38.19 0.37
CA THR A 11 -23.56 37.61 1.50
C THR A 11 -22.66 37.11 2.61
N GLY A 12 -21.35 36.95 2.36
CA GLY A 12 -20.42 36.31 3.29
C GLY A 12 -20.65 34.80 3.47
N GLU A 13 -21.60 34.22 2.74
CA GLU A 13 -21.93 32.79 2.81
C GLU A 13 -20.95 31.95 1.99
N LEU A 14 -20.76 30.69 2.42
CA LEU A 14 -19.92 29.74 1.70
C LEU A 14 -20.58 29.36 0.36
N LYS A 15 -19.89 29.62 -0.75
CA LYS A 15 -20.31 29.24 -2.11
C LYS A 15 -19.85 27.82 -2.47
N SER A 16 -18.57 27.52 -2.28
CA SER A 16 -17.97 26.25 -2.68
C SER A 16 -16.70 25.94 -1.89
N ILE A 17 -16.28 24.68 -1.96
CA ILE A 17 -15.02 24.20 -1.39
C ILE A 17 -14.27 23.47 -2.50
N ASP A 18 -13.12 24.02 -2.89
CA ASP A 18 -12.18 23.33 -3.76
C ASP A 18 -11.20 22.54 -2.89
N SER A 19 -10.95 21.28 -3.25
CA SER A 19 -9.93 20.48 -2.56
C SER A 19 -9.10 19.67 -3.54
N VAL A 20 -7.80 19.56 -3.21
CA VAL A 20 -6.87 18.67 -3.90
C VAL A 20 -6.29 17.72 -2.86
N PHE A 21 -6.54 16.43 -3.03
CA PHE A 21 -5.94 15.39 -2.21
C PHE A 21 -4.95 14.57 -3.04
N GLN A 22 -3.94 14.04 -2.37
CA GLN A 22 -2.95 13.17 -2.96
C GLN A 22 -2.87 11.92 -2.09
N LEU A 23 -3.15 10.77 -2.68
CA LEU A 23 -3.02 9.48 -2.03
C LEU A 23 -1.65 8.90 -2.34
N VAL A 24 -0.85 8.64 -1.31
CA VAL A 24 0.43 7.94 -1.44
C VAL A 24 0.20 6.47 -1.09
N GLN A 25 0.49 5.58 -2.03
CA GLN A 25 0.40 4.14 -1.78
C GLN A 25 1.52 3.69 -0.84
N PRO A 26 1.24 2.85 0.15
CA PRO A 26 2.28 2.32 1.01
C PRO A 26 3.13 1.28 0.26
N ASN A 27 4.43 1.28 0.54
CA ASN A 27 5.33 0.22 0.11
C ASN A 27 5.38 -0.87 1.18
N LEU A 28 5.26 -2.11 0.75
CA LEU A 28 5.45 -3.32 1.53
C LEU A 28 6.86 -3.85 1.32
N SER A 29 7.38 -4.58 2.30
CA SER A 29 8.64 -5.29 2.18
C SER A 29 8.42 -6.74 2.58
N PHE A 30 8.62 -7.66 1.63
CA PHE A 30 8.56 -9.10 1.86
C PHE A 30 9.97 -9.65 2.03
N ALA A 31 10.19 -10.41 3.10
CA ALA A 31 11.45 -11.10 3.34
C ALA A 31 11.28 -12.58 2.98
N THR A 32 12.07 -13.06 2.02
CA THR A 32 12.12 -14.47 1.63
C THR A 32 13.39 -15.09 2.20
N ALA A 33 13.26 -16.13 3.02
CA ALA A 33 14.40 -16.79 3.66
C ALA A 33 15.24 -17.57 2.64
N ALA A 34 16.55 -17.66 2.86
CA ALA A 34 17.43 -18.49 2.04
C ALA A 34 16.92 -19.95 1.97
N GLY A 35 16.91 -20.52 0.76
CA GLY A 35 16.45 -21.88 0.50
C GLY A 35 14.92 -22.07 0.48
N SER A 36 14.13 -21.01 0.68
CA SER A 36 12.67 -21.11 0.65
C SER A 36 12.09 -21.04 -0.77
N VAL A 37 10.87 -21.54 -0.93
CA VAL A 37 10.10 -21.45 -2.18
C VAL A 37 9.56 -20.04 -2.39
N GLY A 38 9.32 -19.66 -3.64
CA GLY A 38 8.65 -18.41 -3.98
C GLY A 38 7.15 -18.51 -3.74
N ALA A 39 6.45 -17.41 -4.00
CA ALA A 39 5.01 -17.37 -3.89
C ALA A 39 4.39 -16.32 -4.80
N ARG A 40 3.10 -16.47 -5.09
CA ARG A 40 2.30 -15.47 -5.78
C ARG A 40 1.33 -14.83 -4.81
N LEU A 41 1.40 -13.51 -4.63
CA LEU A 41 0.34 -12.72 -4.00
C LEU A 41 -0.88 -12.72 -4.91
N VAL A 42 -1.97 -13.25 -4.39
CA VAL A 42 -3.25 -13.33 -5.10
C VAL A 42 -4.11 -12.12 -4.73
N SER A 43 -4.32 -11.93 -3.43
CA SER A 43 -5.16 -10.86 -2.90
C SER A 43 -4.68 -10.36 -1.54
N ALA A 44 -5.26 -9.25 -1.08
CA ALA A 44 -5.10 -8.76 0.27
C ALA A 44 -6.44 -8.30 0.84
N ASP A 45 -6.79 -8.77 2.03
CA ASP A 45 -7.88 -8.20 2.81
C ASP A 45 -7.36 -7.04 3.63
N VAL A 46 -7.92 -5.85 3.40
CA VAL A 46 -7.51 -4.61 4.04
C VAL A 46 -8.62 -4.15 4.97
N THR A 47 -8.26 -3.74 6.17
CA THR A 47 -9.15 -3.05 7.11
C THR A 47 -8.46 -1.79 7.63
N ILE A 48 -9.07 -0.64 7.39
CA ILE A 48 -8.60 0.66 7.87
C ILE A 48 -9.22 0.94 9.23
N LEU A 49 -8.40 1.37 10.17
CA LEU A 49 -8.76 1.65 11.54
C LEU A 49 -8.47 3.12 11.88
N ASP A 50 -9.34 3.72 12.68
CA ASP A 50 -9.12 5.01 13.32
C ASP A 50 -8.22 4.89 14.56
N GLU A 51 -7.99 6.02 15.23
CA GLU A 51 -7.17 6.09 16.45
C GLU A 51 -7.73 5.27 17.62
N SER A 52 -9.05 5.02 17.64
CA SER A 52 -9.73 4.20 18.65
C SER A 52 -9.67 2.71 18.32
N GLY A 53 -9.16 2.35 17.14
CA GLY A 53 -9.13 0.97 16.64
C GLY A 53 -10.45 0.52 16.03
N ASN A 54 -11.40 1.43 15.81
CA ASN A 54 -12.64 1.14 15.11
C ASN A 54 -12.42 1.25 13.60
N ARG A 55 -13.30 0.63 12.83
CA ARG A 55 -13.23 0.70 11.37
C ARG A 55 -13.46 2.13 10.89
N TYR A 56 -12.53 2.64 10.10
CA TYR A 56 -12.61 3.97 9.50
C TYR A 56 -13.32 3.92 8.14
N GLY A 57 -14.27 4.83 7.88
CA GLY A 57 -15.00 4.88 6.60
C GLY A 57 -16.04 3.77 6.40
N ASP A 58 -16.48 3.14 7.49
CA ASP A 58 -17.52 2.09 7.53
C ASP A 58 -17.32 1.00 6.46
N VAL A 59 -18.25 0.83 5.51
CA VAL A 59 -18.14 -0.19 4.44
C VAL A 59 -16.90 0.04 3.56
N SER A 60 -16.49 1.30 3.36
CA SER A 60 -15.29 1.61 2.56
C SER A 60 -14.00 1.26 3.30
N GLY A 61 -14.07 1.11 4.62
CA GLY A 61 -12.96 0.77 5.51
C GLY A 61 -12.50 -0.67 5.45
N GLN A 62 -13.25 -1.57 4.80
CA GLN A 62 -12.90 -2.99 4.67
C GLN A 62 -13.13 -3.46 3.24
N TYR A 63 -12.08 -4.00 2.61
CA TYR A 63 -12.15 -4.47 1.23
C TYR A 63 -11.10 -5.53 0.94
N THR A 64 -11.30 -6.27 -0.14
CA THR A 64 -10.33 -7.20 -0.69
C THR A 64 -9.77 -6.64 -2.00
N GLN A 65 -8.45 -6.54 -2.10
CA GLN A 65 -7.74 -6.08 -3.28
C GLN A 65 -7.10 -7.27 -4.01
N SER A 66 -7.22 -7.34 -5.34
CA SER A 66 -6.44 -8.26 -6.16
C SER A 66 -5.05 -7.67 -6.47
N ILE A 67 -3.99 -8.46 -6.31
CA ILE A 67 -2.59 -7.97 -6.34
C ILE A 67 -1.77 -8.63 -7.46
N GLY A 68 -1.99 -9.90 -7.76
CA GLY A 68 -1.44 -10.58 -8.93
C GLY A 68 0.09 -10.54 -9.11
N ALA A 69 0.88 -10.60 -8.03
CA ALA A 69 2.34 -10.41 -8.08
C ALA A 69 3.17 -11.58 -7.58
N ARG A 70 4.41 -11.72 -8.08
CA ARG A 70 5.33 -12.80 -7.72
C ARG A 70 6.37 -12.34 -6.69
N LEU A 71 6.49 -13.09 -5.60
CA LEU A 71 7.65 -13.13 -4.71
C LEU A 71 8.62 -14.19 -5.21
N LEU A 72 9.87 -13.79 -5.40
CA LEU A 72 10.94 -14.67 -5.81
C LEU A 72 11.34 -15.57 -4.64
N GLN A 73 11.66 -16.81 -4.98
CA GLN A 73 12.21 -17.82 -4.07
C GLN A 73 13.55 -17.39 -3.43
N GLY A 74 13.90 -18.03 -2.32
CA GLY A 74 15.12 -17.80 -1.54
C GLY A 74 16.41 -18.31 -2.17
N PHE A 75 16.54 -18.17 -3.49
CA PHE A 75 17.71 -18.56 -4.27
C PHE A 75 18.12 -17.42 -5.19
N ALA A 76 19.38 -17.35 -5.55
CA ALA A 76 19.91 -16.43 -6.55
C ALA A 76 20.77 -17.18 -7.56
N CYS A 77 20.92 -16.60 -8.75
CA CYS A 77 21.89 -17.07 -9.72
C CYS A 77 23.27 -16.54 -9.32
N ALA A 78 24.23 -17.43 -9.15
CA ALA A 78 25.61 -17.06 -8.93
C ALA A 78 26.24 -16.57 -10.25
N ASP A 79 27.05 -15.51 -10.17
CA ASP A 79 27.93 -15.12 -11.27
C ASP A 79 29.13 -16.07 -11.41
N GLU A 80 30.01 -15.82 -12.38
CA GLU A 80 31.22 -16.63 -12.62
C GLU A 80 32.18 -16.70 -11.42
N LYS A 81 32.02 -15.80 -10.43
CA LYS A 81 32.82 -15.73 -9.19
C LYS A 81 32.08 -16.29 -7.98
N GLY A 82 30.89 -16.87 -8.15
CA GLY A 82 30.09 -17.42 -7.07
C GLY A 82 29.29 -16.39 -6.28
N VAL A 83 29.19 -15.15 -6.76
CA VAL A 83 28.48 -14.06 -6.06
C VAL A 83 27.00 -14.08 -6.46
N PRO A 84 26.05 -14.06 -5.49
CA PRO A 84 24.63 -14.07 -5.79
C PRO A 84 24.18 -12.77 -6.48
N ASN A 85 23.52 -12.89 -7.62
CA ASN A 85 22.79 -11.78 -8.23
C ASN A 85 21.39 -11.66 -7.60
N ALA A 86 21.25 -10.71 -6.68
CA ALA A 86 20.01 -10.44 -5.94
C ALA A 86 18.84 -9.99 -6.84
N SER A 87 19.10 -9.48 -8.04
CA SER A 87 18.06 -8.96 -8.94
C SER A 87 17.59 -9.97 -9.96
N ALA A 88 18.33 -11.05 -10.18
CA ALA A 88 17.98 -12.09 -11.15
C ALA A 88 16.89 -13.02 -10.59
N ASP A 89 15.94 -13.39 -11.45
CA ASP A 89 15.02 -14.49 -11.17
C ASP A 89 15.85 -15.79 -11.12
N PRO A 90 15.85 -16.55 -10.02
CA PRO A 90 16.60 -17.80 -9.92
C PRO A 90 16.14 -18.88 -10.91
N GLU A 91 14.97 -18.73 -11.54
CA GLU A 91 14.55 -19.57 -12.66
C GLU A 91 15.34 -19.33 -13.95
N SER A 92 16.01 -18.18 -14.07
CA SER A 92 16.83 -17.84 -15.25
C SER A 92 18.17 -18.59 -15.33
N CYS A 93 18.59 -19.26 -14.26
CA CYS A 93 19.83 -20.06 -14.23
C CYS A 93 19.56 -21.55 -13.99
N VAL A 94 20.51 -22.35 -14.49
CA VAL A 94 20.54 -23.80 -14.27
C VAL A 94 20.72 -24.12 -12.78
N PHE A 95 20.19 -25.27 -12.36
CA PHE A 95 20.19 -25.68 -10.95
C PHE A 95 21.57 -25.64 -10.30
N ALA A 96 22.64 -26.03 -11.02
CA ALA A 96 24.01 -26.03 -10.52
C ALA A 96 24.56 -24.63 -10.17
N GLN A 97 23.97 -23.56 -10.71
CA GLN A 97 24.34 -22.17 -10.46
C GLN A 97 23.43 -21.48 -9.44
N ARG A 98 22.45 -22.19 -8.88
CA ARG A 98 21.56 -21.65 -7.85
C ARG A 98 22.22 -21.77 -6.49
N ILE A 99 22.31 -20.64 -5.81
CA ILE A 99 22.79 -20.57 -4.43
C ILE A 99 21.70 -20.03 -3.52
N GLN A 100 21.64 -20.53 -2.29
CA GLN A 100 20.68 -20.07 -1.30
C GLN A 100 20.97 -18.61 -0.95
N TYR A 101 19.93 -17.78 -0.97
CA TYR A 101 20.07 -16.34 -0.80
C TYR A 101 18.79 -15.76 -0.19
N SER A 102 18.93 -15.05 0.93
CA SER A 102 17.82 -14.32 1.54
C SER A 102 17.53 -13.06 0.74
N ARG A 103 16.25 -12.78 0.49
CA ARG A 103 15.80 -11.64 -0.33
C ARG A 103 14.91 -10.72 0.48
N GLN A 104 15.01 -9.44 0.15
CA GLN A 104 14.03 -8.43 0.54
C GLN A 104 13.43 -7.84 -0.73
N GLN A 105 12.13 -8.01 -0.93
CA GLN A 105 11.40 -7.51 -2.08
C GLN A 105 10.44 -6.42 -1.64
N ILE A 106 10.65 -5.21 -2.16
CA ILE A 106 9.73 -4.09 -1.95
C ILE A 106 8.60 -4.18 -2.97
N PHE A 107 7.38 -3.96 -2.50
CA PHE A 107 6.18 -4.12 -3.29
C PHE A 107 5.12 -3.07 -2.94
N PRO A 108 4.53 -2.36 -3.91
CA PRO A 108 4.87 -2.44 -5.32
C PRO A 108 6.24 -1.81 -5.63
N GLY A 109 6.91 -2.36 -6.65
CA GLY A 109 8.12 -1.80 -7.24
C GLY A 109 7.82 -0.93 -8.47
N ALA A 110 8.86 -0.38 -9.09
CA ALA A 110 8.73 0.53 -10.24
C ALA A 110 7.87 -0.03 -11.40
N ASN A 111 7.85 -1.35 -11.59
CA ASN A 111 7.19 -2.01 -12.72
C ASN A 111 5.70 -2.34 -12.45
N ASN A 112 5.22 -2.21 -11.22
CA ASN A 112 3.85 -2.60 -10.83
C ASN A 112 3.19 -1.64 -9.82
N ALA A 113 3.79 -0.48 -9.57
CA ALA A 113 3.27 0.59 -8.71
C ALA A 113 1.86 1.08 -9.09
N SER A 114 1.50 1.03 -10.38
CA SER A 114 0.16 1.44 -10.83
C SER A 114 -0.89 0.33 -10.70
N ALA A 115 -0.49 -0.95 -10.69
CA ALA A 115 -1.41 -2.09 -10.68
C ALA A 115 -1.79 -2.54 -9.26
N VAL A 116 -1.02 -2.13 -8.26
CA VAL A 116 -1.16 -2.59 -6.88
C VAL A 116 -1.48 -1.39 -6.00
N GLN A 117 -2.71 -1.33 -5.52
CA GLN A 117 -3.15 -0.26 -4.63
C GLN A 117 -3.69 -0.88 -3.34
N LEU A 118 -3.00 -0.64 -2.24
CA LEU A 118 -3.43 -1.12 -0.91
C LEU A 118 -4.39 -0.15 -0.25
N LEU A 119 -4.31 1.14 -0.63
CA LEU A 119 -5.29 2.14 -0.27
C LEU A 119 -6.15 2.45 -1.47
N THR A 120 -7.47 2.28 -1.32
CA THR A 120 -8.41 2.71 -2.36
C THR A 120 -8.56 4.24 -2.34
N PRO A 121 -8.83 4.87 -3.50
CA PRO A 121 -9.12 6.31 -3.56
C PRO A 121 -10.24 6.74 -2.61
N ARG A 122 -11.23 5.87 -2.38
CA ARG A 122 -12.37 6.13 -1.51
C ARG A 122 -11.98 6.47 -0.07
N ILE A 123 -10.95 5.83 0.48
CA ILE A 123 -10.45 6.17 1.83
C ILE A 123 -9.90 7.59 1.86
N GLY A 124 -9.20 8.01 0.80
CA GLY A 124 -8.69 9.38 0.65
C GLY A 124 -9.80 10.42 0.56
N GLU A 125 -10.90 10.10 -0.14
CA GLU A 125 -12.09 10.96 -0.23
C GLU A 125 -12.77 11.14 1.13
N VAL A 126 -12.95 10.06 1.89
CA VAL A 126 -13.54 10.11 3.24
C VAL A 126 -12.67 10.96 4.18
N ALA A 127 -11.35 10.73 4.18
CA ALA A 127 -10.42 11.54 4.98
C ALA A 127 -10.41 13.02 4.59
N THR A 128 -10.57 13.31 3.30
CA THR A 128 -10.72 14.68 2.80
C THR A 128 -12.01 15.31 3.30
N GLY A 129 -13.13 14.58 3.25
CA GLY A 129 -14.42 15.01 3.80
C GLY A 129 -14.33 15.36 5.29
N ASP A 130 -13.72 14.50 6.08
CA ASP A 130 -13.53 14.72 7.53
C ASP A 130 -12.68 15.95 7.81
N CYS A 131 -11.58 16.13 7.07
CA CYS A 131 -10.73 17.33 7.15
C CYS A 131 -11.42 18.65 6.72
N ILE A 132 -12.47 18.57 5.89
CA ILE A 132 -13.27 19.71 5.47
C ILE A 132 -14.33 20.03 6.55
N ALA A 133 -14.97 18.99 7.09
CA ALA A 133 -16.01 19.12 8.11
C ALA A 133 -15.45 19.49 9.49
N GLY A 134 -14.21 19.09 9.80
CA GLY A 134 -13.60 19.31 11.10
C GLY A 134 -12.09 19.02 11.12
N PRO A 135 -11.55 18.50 12.24
CA PRO A 135 -10.15 18.12 12.30
C PRO A 135 -9.87 16.94 11.37
N CYS A 136 -8.71 16.96 10.73
CA CYS A 136 -8.26 15.82 9.94
C CYS A 136 -8.10 14.58 10.83
N PRO A 137 -8.44 13.38 10.32
CA PRO A 137 -8.22 12.15 11.06
C PRO A 137 -6.73 11.96 11.33
N ALA A 138 -6.40 11.67 12.59
CA ALA A 138 -5.05 11.37 13.03
C ALA A 138 -4.90 9.86 13.29
N ASN A 139 -3.66 9.38 13.24
CA ASN A 139 -3.30 8.01 13.62
C ASN A 139 -4.09 6.89 12.91
N LEU A 140 -4.52 7.13 11.67
CA LEU A 140 -5.11 6.07 10.87
C LEU A 140 -4.10 4.92 10.69
N SER A 141 -4.61 3.69 10.70
CA SER A 141 -3.79 2.51 10.48
C SER A 141 -4.51 1.47 9.64
N MET A 142 -3.79 0.53 9.05
CA MET A 142 -4.36 -0.60 8.34
C MET A 142 -3.92 -1.93 8.93
N ASN A 143 -4.85 -2.87 8.97
CA ASN A 143 -4.57 -4.29 9.06
C ASN A 143 -4.69 -4.87 7.65
N VAL A 144 -3.70 -5.67 7.26
CA VAL A 144 -3.68 -6.32 5.96
C VAL A 144 -3.41 -7.81 6.14
N THR A 145 -4.24 -8.65 5.51
CA THR A 145 -3.99 -10.08 5.38
C THR A 145 -3.75 -10.40 3.91
N PHE A 146 -2.51 -10.66 3.56
CA PHE A 146 -2.13 -11.11 2.22
C PHE A 146 -2.43 -12.59 2.07
N HIS A 147 -3.05 -12.95 0.95
CA HIS A 147 -3.28 -14.32 0.53
C HIS A 147 -2.32 -14.68 -0.58
N LEU A 148 -1.58 -15.76 -0.40
CA LEU A 148 -0.54 -16.20 -1.30
C LEU A 148 -0.73 -17.67 -1.67
N VAL A 149 -0.29 -18.03 -2.87
CA VAL A 149 -0.09 -19.41 -3.28
C VAL A 149 1.40 -19.61 -3.48
N ASP A 150 2.02 -20.49 -2.71
CA ASP A 150 3.45 -20.78 -2.90
C ASP A 150 3.69 -21.56 -4.19
N ASP A 151 4.95 -21.64 -4.62
CA ASP A 151 5.30 -22.34 -5.87
C ASP A 151 5.00 -23.86 -5.81
N LEU A 152 4.71 -24.40 -4.62
CA LEU A 152 4.24 -25.78 -4.41
C LEU A 152 2.71 -25.90 -4.41
N GLN A 153 2.00 -24.85 -4.84
CA GLN A 153 0.53 -24.78 -4.91
C GLN A 153 -0.17 -24.84 -3.54
N ARG A 154 0.49 -24.41 -2.47
CA ARG A 154 -0.09 -24.34 -1.12
C ARG A 154 -0.54 -22.93 -0.80
N ASN A 155 -1.76 -22.80 -0.27
CA ASN A 155 -2.28 -21.52 0.19
C ASN A 155 -1.59 -21.10 1.49
N GLN A 156 -1.19 -19.84 1.57
CA GLN A 156 -0.53 -19.21 2.72
C GLN A 156 -1.14 -17.84 2.99
N THR A 157 -1.00 -17.36 4.22
CA THR A 157 -1.41 -16.01 4.61
C THR A 157 -0.31 -15.28 5.37
N ILE A 158 -0.12 -13.99 5.07
CA ILE A 158 0.80 -13.11 5.82
C ILE A 158 -0.02 -11.93 6.37
N GLN A 159 0.15 -11.65 7.66
CA GLN A 159 -0.57 -10.56 8.33
C GLN A 159 0.36 -9.39 8.65
N VAL A 160 -0.09 -8.18 8.32
CA VAL A 160 0.48 -6.91 8.77
C VAL A 160 -0.56 -6.24 9.65
N LYS A 161 -0.16 -5.86 10.87
CA LYS A 161 -1.06 -5.25 11.85
C LYS A 161 -0.67 -3.80 12.10
N ARG A 162 -1.67 -2.93 12.12
CA ARG A 162 -1.56 -1.50 12.43
C ARG A 162 -0.44 -0.78 11.65
N ALA A 163 -0.33 -1.04 10.35
CA ALA A 163 0.57 -0.25 9.52
C ALA A 163 0.04 1.19 9.41
N PRO A 164 0.85 2.22 9.70
CA PRO A 164 0.37 3.60 9.79
C PRO A 164 -0.03 4.16 8.42
N ILE A 165 -1.10 4.96 8.40
CA ILE A 165 -1.54 5.73 7.24
C ILE A 165 -1.42 7.21 7.60
N PRO A 166 -0.43 7.92 7.05
CA PRO A 166 -0.29 9.34 7.33
C PRO A 166 -1.33 10.15 6.55
N VAL A 167 -2.00 11.07 7.24
CA VAL A 167 -2.93 12.04 6.64
C VAL A 167 -2.37 13.44 6.86
N TYR A 168 -2.04 14.14 5.78
CA TYR A 168 -1.43 15.47 5.84
C TYR A 168 -2.36 16.56 5.31
N ARG A 169 -2.72 17.50 6.18
CA ARG A 169 -3.27 18.81 5.81
C ARG A 169 -2.12 19.75 5.46
N ILE A 170 -2.06 20.21 4.22
CA ILE A 170 -1.00 21.07 3.70
C ILE A 170 -1.40 22.54 3.81
N SER A 171 -2.66 22.87 3.50
CA SER A 171 -3.19 24.23 3.62
C SER A 171 -4.72 24.26 3.68
N ASP A 172 -5.26 25.22 4.43
CA ASP A 172 -6.68 25.60 4.43
C ASP A 172 -6.76 27.12 4.27
N THR A 173 -7.27 27.55 3.12
CA THR A 173 -7.31 28.99 2.75
C THR A 173 -8.72 29.45 2.48
N ARG A 174 -8.96 30.73 2.75
CA ARG A 174 -10.21 31.43 2.44
C ARG A 174 -9.98 32.36 1.27
N SER A 175 -10.91 32.35 0.31
CA SER A 175 -10.97 33.35 -0.76
C SER A 175 -12.41 33.84 -0.95
N GLU A 176 -12.55 35.02 -1.53
CA GLU A 176 -13.86 35.62 -1.78
C GLU A 176 -14.09 35.82 -3.27
N GLU A 177 -15.30 35.51 -3.74
CA GLU A 177 -15.72 35.61 -5.14
C GLU A 177 -17.04 36.36 -5.29
#